data_AF-A0A1E4C0I0-F1
#
_entry.id   AF-A0A1E4C0I0-F1
#
_cell.length_a   1.000
_cell.length_b   1.000
_cell.length_c   1.000
_cell.angle_alpha   90.00
_cell.angle_beta   90.00
_cell.angle_gamma   90.00
#
_symmetry.space_group_name_H-M   'P 1'
#
loop_
_entity.id
_entity.type
_entity.pdbx_description
1 polymer ?
#
loop_
_entity_poly.entity_id
_entity_poly.type
_entity_poly.pdbx_seq_one_letter_code
_entity_poly.pdbx_strand_id
1 'polypeptide(L)'
;MTPRELNIVDGPDKPALQWSLTKPGECVVHFRVEGDAYDAQIARMDEGEDGFTFGLRGHLTSGELKGHPFEAVYSIETRSGRMRVDTERGAAHG
;
A
#
# COMPACT_ATOMS: atom_id res chain seq x y z
N MET A 1 14.25 2.93 -14.94
CA MET A 1 13.90 4.19 -14.25
C MET A 1 13.53 3.84 -12.81
N THR A 2 13.69 4.77 -11.87
CA THR A 2 13.68 4.52 -10.42
C THR A 2 12.26 4.33 -9.88
N PRO A 3 12.00 3.35 -8.99
CA PRO A 3 10.72 3.23 -8.29
C PRO A 3 10.39 4.53 -7.55
N ARG A 4 9.11 4.91 -7.50
CA ARG A 4 8.68 6.11 -6.76
C ARG A 4 8.52 5.74 -5.30
N GLU A 5 9.36 6.31 -4.45
CA GLU A 5 9.26 6.14 -3.00
C GLU A 5 8.31 7.21 -2.42
N LEU A 6 7.32 6.77 -1.64
CA LEU A 6 6.33 7.58 -0.96
C LEU A 6 6.43 7.35 0.55
N ASN A 7 6.34 8.42 1.33
CA ASN A 7 6.36 8.34 2.78
C ASN A 7 4.92 8.30 3.31
N ILE A 8 4.53 7.21 3.99
CA ILE A 8 3.21 7.03 4.60
C ILE A 8 3.21 7.74 5.95
N VAL A 9 2.29 8.70 6.11
CA VAL A 9 2.14 9.50 7.34
C VAL A 9 0.92 9.12 8.17
N ASP A 10 -0.05 8.45 7.54
CA ASP A 10 -1.20 7.83 8.21
C ASP A 10 -1.75 6.70 7.32
N GLY A 11 -2.33 5.68 7.94
CA GLY A 11 -2.80 4.51 7.18
C GLY A 11 -3.79 3.63 7.95
N PRO A 12 -4.20 2.49 7.38
CA PRO A 12 -5.18 1.59 7.97
C PRO A 12 -4.65 0.82 9.19
N ASP A 13 -5.53 0.53 10.14
CA ASP A 13 -5.20 -0.39 11.23
C ASP A 13 -5.13 -1.85 10.76
N LYS A 14 -4.52 -2.71 11.58
CA LYS A 14 -4.43 -4.17 11.36
C LYS A 14 -5.74 -4.84 10.88
N PRO A 15 -6.92 -4.60 11.48
CA PRO A 15 -8.16 -5.22 11.00
C PRO A 15 -8.55 -4.78 9.58
N ALA A 16 -8.29 -3.53 9.21
CA ALA A 16 -8.58 -3.04 7.86
C ALA A 16 -7.64 -3.68 6.82
N LEU A 17 -6.35 -3.84 7.16
CA LEU A 17 -5.39 -4.57 6.33
C LEU A 17 -5.81 -6.05 6.15
N GLN A 18 -6.23 -6.71 7.23
CA GLN A 18 -6.71 -8.08 7.20
C GLN A 18 -7.99 -8.21 6.35
N TRP A 19 -8.93 -7.27 6.46
CA TRP A 19 -10.13 -7.28 5.64
C TRP A 19 -9.83 -7.15 4.14
N SER A 20 -8.92 -6.25 3.76
CA SER A 20 -8.49 -6.10 2.37
C SER A 20 -7.89 -7.38 1.79
N LEU A 21 -7.13 -8.14 2.59
CA LEU A 21 -6.60 -9.45 2.19
C LEU A 21 -7.71 -10.51 2.02
N THR A 22 -8.69 -10.53 2.93
CA THR A 22 -9.77 -11.55 2.89
C THR A 22 -10.79 -11.34 1.78
N LYS A 23 -10.93 -10.10 1.29
CA LYS A 23 -11.91 -9.73 0.27
C LYS A 23 -11.25 -8.95 -0.88
N PRO A 24 -10.46 -9.62 -1.73
CA PRO A 24 -9.79 -8.99 -2.86
C PRO A 24 -10.84 -8.41 -3.83
N GLY A 25 -10.74 -7.11 -4.13
CA GLY A 25 -11.64 -6.40 -5.06
C GLY A 25 -12.86 -5.73 -4.40
N GLU A 26 -13.19 -6.07 -3.15
CA GLU A 26 -14.29 -5.43 -2.40
C GLU A 26 -13.80 -4.45 -1.33
N CYS A 27 -12.62 -4.72 -0.74
CA CYS A 27 -12.05 -3.87 0.31
C CYS A 27 -10.70 -3.30 -0.11
N VAL A 28 -10.68 -1.98 -0.31
CA VAL A 28 -9.47 -1.18 -0.48
C VAL A 28 -9.12 -0.49 0.85
N VAL A 29 -7.83 -0.30 1.10
CA VAL A 29 -7.33 0.47 2.24
C VAL A 29 -6.80 1.81 1.78
N HIS A 30 -6.95 2.82 2.63
CA HIS A 30 -6.54 4.19 2.34
C HIS A 30 -5.22 4.51 3.04
N PHE A 31 -4.20 4.87 2.27
CA PHE A 31 -2.92 5.35 2.77
C PHE A 31 -2.77 6.84 2.49
N ARG A 32 -2.52 7.62 3.55
CA ARG A 32 -2.09 9.01 3.41
C ARG A 32 -0.57 9.06 3.31
N VAL A 33 -0.08 9.71 2.28
CA VAL A 33 1.35 9.96 2.10
C VAL A 33 1.64 11.45 2.20
N GLU A 34 2.92 11.83 2.21
CA GLU A 34 3.28 13.26 2.19
C GLU A 34 2.74 13.94 0.92
N GLY A 35 1.76 14.83 1.11
CA GLY A 35 1.17 15.66 0.07
C GLY A 35 0.07 15.01 -0.76
N ASP A 36 -0.23 13.72 -0.58
CA ASP A 36 -1.22 12.99 -1.37
C ASP A 36 -1.88 11.83 -0.58
N ALA A 37 -2.81 11.12 -1.21
CA ALA A 37 -3.43 9.94 -0.62
C ALA A 37 -3.84 8.91 -1.69
N TYR A 38 -3.53 7.64 -1.41
CA TYR A 38 -3.77 6.55 -2.34
C TYR A 38 -4.62 5.46 -1.68
N ASP A 39 -5.63 5.00 -2.41
CA ASP A 39 -6.31 3.75 -2.10
C ASP A 39 -5.52 2.59 -2.71
N ALA A 40 -5.41 1.51 -1.95
CA ALA A 40 -4.62 0.35 -2.30
C ALA A 40 -5.39 -0.92 -1.97
N GLN A 41 -5.26 -1.92 -2.83
CA GLN A 41 -5.69 -3.28 -2.52
C GLN A 41 -4.49 -4.10 -2.10
N ILE A 42 -4.57 -4.72 -0.91
CA ILE A 42 -3.50 -5.57 -0.40
C ILE A 42 -3.64 -6.96 -1.02
N ALA A 43 -2.59 -7.43 -1.69
CA ALA A 43 -2.49 -8.78 -2.23
C ALA A 43 -1.71 -9.73 -1.31
N ARG A 44 -0.74 -9.19 -0.56
CA ARG A 44 0.07 -9.94 0.41
C ARG A 44 0.43 -9.06 1.60
N MET A 45 0.42 -9.66 2.78
CA MET A 45 0.88 -9.07 4.02
C MET A 45 1.81 -10.07 4.71
N ASP A 46 2.96 -9.57 5.15
CA ASP A 46 3.99 -10.31 5.87
C ASP A 46 4.18 -9.60 7.22
N GLU A 47 3.94 -10.30 8.33
CA GLU A 47 4.11 -9.72 9.66
C GLU A 47 5.58 -9.86 10.08
N GLY A 48 6.21 -8.74 10.41
CA GLY A 48 7.56 -8.70 10.95
C GLY A 48 7.63 -9.22 12.38
N GLU A 49 8.85 -9.53 12.85
CA GLU A 49 9.08 -10.17 14.15
C GLU A 49 8.55 -9.36 15.35
N ASP A 50 8.47 -8.03 15.22
CA ASP A 50 7.95 -7.13 16.26
C ASP A 50 6.41 -7.19 16.41
N GLY A 51 5.68 -7.83 15.49
CA GLY A 51 4.21 -7.93 15.50
C GLY A 51 3.45 -6.65 15.15
N PHE A 52 4.16 -5.53 14.98
CA PHE A 52 3.61 -4.22 14.62
C PHE A 52 4.05 -3.73 13.23
N THR A 53 5.13 -4.27 12.69
CA THR A 53 5.64 -3.92 11.36
C THR A 53 5.15 -4.94 10.34
N PHE A 54 4.67 -4.47 9.19
CA PHE A 54 4.11 -5.30 8.14
C PHE A 54 4.75 -4.97 6.79
N GLY A 55 5.22 -6.00 6.09
CA GLY A 55 5.52 -5.94 4.67
C GLY A 55 4.24 -6.10 3.86
N LEU A 56 3.83 -5.08 3.13
CA LEU A 56 2.63 -5.08 2.31
C LEU A 56 3.01 -5.12 0.82
N ARG A 57 2.26 -5.89 0.03
CA ARG A 57 2.33 -5.84 -1.43
C ARG A 57 0.94 -5.81 -2.02
N GLY A 58 0.78 -5.09 -3.11
CA GLY A 58 -0.54 -4.92 -3.72
C GLY A 58 -0.50 -4.07 -4.97
N HIS A 59 -1.64 -3.48 -5.30
CA HIS A 59 -1.75 -2.49 -6.36
C HIS A 59 -2.54 -1.28 -5.87
N LEU A 60 -2.20 -0.11 -6.41
CA LEU A 60 -2.94 1.10 -6.14
C LEU A 60 -4.22 1.13 -6.97
N THR A 61 -5.33 1.51 -6.37
CA THR A 61 -6.65 1.55 -7.00
C THR A 61 -7.14 2.97 -7.29
N SER A 62 -6.47 3.98 -6.74
CA SER A 62 -6.77 5.41 -6.90
C SER A 62 -5.51 6.25 -7.10
N GLY A 63 -5.70 7.53 -7.44
CA GLY A 63 -4.62 8.51 -7.64
C GLY A 63 -3.91 8.40 -8.99
N GLU A 64 -2.86 9.19 -9.16
CA GLU A 64 -2.06 9.24 -10.40
C GLU A 64 -1.32 7.92 -10.70
N LEU A 65 -1.13 7.08 -9.67
CA LEU A 65 -0.44 5.81 -9.74
C LEU A 65 -1.41 4.60 -9.78
N LYS A 66 -2.69 4.84 -10.08
CA LYS A 66 -3.69 3.77 -10.18
C LYS A 66 -3.23 2.68 -11.16
N GLY A 67 -3.38 1.42 -10.75
CA GLY A 67 -3.01 0.23 -11.52
C GLY A 67 -1.55 -0.20 -11.35
N HIS A 68 -0.71 0.63 -10.72
CA HIS A 68 0.66 0.27 -10.46
C HIS A 68 0.80 -0.67 -9.25
N PRO A 69 1.66 -1.70 -9.34
CA PRO A 69 2.02 -2.50 -8.18
C PRO A 69 2.81 -1.66 -7.17
N PHE A 70 2.68 -2.01 -5.89
CA PHE A 70 3.48 -1.39 -4.83
C PHE A 70 3.99 -2.44 -3.83
N GLU A 71 5.08 -2.08 -3.17
CA GLU A 71 5.61 -2.75 -1.99
C GLU A 71 5.76 -1.72 -0.87
N ALA A 72 5.29 -2.01 0.33
CA ALA A 72 5.41 -1.10 1.46
C ALA A 72 5.91 -1.81 2.72
N VAL A 73 6.60 -1.05 3.56
CA VAL A 73 6.90 -1.41 4.95
C VAL A 73 6.10 -0.45 5.82
N TYR A 74 5.13 -0.97 6.56
CA TYR A 74 4.15 -0.17 7.32
C TYR A 74 4.11 -0.62 8.78
N SER A 75 4.18 0.33 9.71
CA SER A 75 3.98 0.06 11.13
C SER A 75 2.56 0.47 11.54
N ILE A 76 1.78 -0.47 12.10
CA ILE A 76 0.46 -0.16 12.65
C ILE A 76 0.56 0.64 13.95
N GLU A 77 1.70 0.58 14.65
CA GLU A 77 1.90 1.27 15.93
C GLU A 77 1.97 2.78 15.73
N THR A 78 2.73 3.22 14.73
CA THR A 78 2.87 4.64 14.37
C THR A 78 2.00 5.05 13.20
N ARG A 79 1.24 4.10 12.63
CA ARG A 79 0.43 4.25 11.41
C ARG A 79 1.21 4.86 10.24
N SER A 80 2.52 4.63 10.21
CA SER A 80 3.47 5.28 9.30
C SER A 80 4.37 4.24 8.64
N GLY A 81 5.02 4.62 7.54
CA GLY A 81 5.84 3.67 6.79
C GLY A 81 6.38 4.23 5.48
N ARG A 82 6.91 3.33 4.65
CA ARG A 82 7.40 3.67 3.31
C ARG A 82 6.74 2.78 2.28
N MET A 83 6.29 3.37 1.19
CA MET A 83 5.71 2.68 0.04
C MET A 83 6.59 2.92 -1.18
N ARG A 84 6.85 1.88 -1.94
CA ARG A 84 7.56 1.89 -3.22
C ARG A 84 6.59 1.49 -4.30
N VAL A 85 6.36 2.37 -5.25
CA VAL A 85 5.47 2.11 -6.37
C VAL A 85 6.30 1.82 -7.61
N ASP A 86 5.97 0.70 -8.23
CA ASP A 86 6.60 0.24 -9.45
C ASP A 86 5.93 0.91 -10.66
N THR A 87 6.57 1.95 -11.19
CA THR A 87 6.02 2.76 -12.28
C THR A 87 6.23 2.14 -13.66
N GLU A 88 6.92 1.00 -13.78
CA GLU A 88 7.15 0.31 -15.06
C GLU A 88 5.94 -0.51 -15.53
N ARG A 89 5.09 -1.04 -14.62
CA ARG A 89 4.01 -1.98 -14.97
C ARG A 89 2.59 -1.41 -15.16
N GLY A 90 2.36 -0.10 -15.01
CA GLY A 90 1.03 0.50 -15.17
C GLY A 90 0.73 1.12 -16.54
N ALA A 91 1.71 1.18 -17.45
CA ALA A 91 1.51 1.65 -18.82
C ALA A 91 1.15 0.48 -19.76
N ALA A 92 -0.04 -0.09 -19.61
CA ALA A 92 -0.61 -1.00 -20.60
C ALA A 92 -2.10 -0.73 -20.81
N HIS A 93 -2.44 0.46 -21.30
CA HIS A 93 -3.55 0.64 -22.24
C HIS A 93 -3.29 1.91 -23.07
N GLY A 94 -2.89 1.69 -24.32
CA GLY A 94 -3.05 2.66 -25.41
C GLY A 94 -4.36 2.42 -26.14
#